data_AF-A0A2D7UZ58-F1
#
_entry.id   AF-A0A2D7UZ58-F1
#
_cell.length_a   1.000
_cell.length_b   1.000
_cell.length_c   1.000
_cell.angle_alpha   90.00
_cell.angle_beta   90.00
_cell.angle_gamma   90.00
#
_symmetry.space_group_name_H-M   'P 1'
#
loop_
_entity.id
_entity.type
_entity.pdbx_description
1 polymer ?
#
loop_
_entity_poly.entity_id
_entity_poly.type
_entity_poly.pdbx_seq_one_letter_code
_entity_poly.pdbx_strand_id
1 'polypeptide(L)'
;MWLIELQEVCEKQYQNSAAGQALVREMQVEWTEAHKRGEISDNLFEGLDRRAFRLLRATPDEWLRWLDDIEFWKPGWRGDDGAPNSQEK
;
A
#
# COMPACT_ATOMS: atom_id res chain seq x y z
N MET A 1 2.68 -5.08 -12.19
CA MET A 1 3.80 -5.62 -11.38
C MET A 1 3.85 -4.89 -10.05
N TRP A 2 4.02 -3.57 -10.03
CA TRP A 2 4.09 -2.74 -8.81
C TRP A 2 3.08 -2.99 -7.68
N LEU A 3 1.78 -3.14 -7.98
CA LEU A 3 0.78 -3.38 -6.92
C LEU A 3 0.98 -4.74 -6.24
N ILE A 4 1.33 -5.77 -7.01
CA ILE A 4 1.60 -7.10 -6.50
C ILE A 4 2.90 -7.08 -5.68
N GLU A 5 3.94 -6.42 -6.17
CA GLU A 5 5.20 -6.26 -5.45
C GLU A 5 5.01 -5.52 -4.12
N LEU A 6 4.22 -4.44 -4.12
CA LEU A 6 3.86 -3.72 -2.91
C LEU A 6 3.16 -4.63 -1.89
N GLN A 7 2.22 -5.46 -2.36
CA GLN A 7 1.54 -6.44 -1.52
C GLN A 7 2.55 -7.45 -0.94
N GLU A 8 3.39 -8.05 -1.77
CA GLU A 8 4.38 -9.05 -1.35
C GLU A 8 5.39 -8.53 -0.33
N VAL A 9 5.91 -7.30 -0.49
CA VAL A 9 6.84 -6.73 0.49
C VAL A 9 6.17 -6.46 1.83
N CYS A 10 4.89 -6.07 1.81
CA CYS A 10 4.12 -5.85 3.03
C CYS A 10 3.79 -7.18 3.73
N GLU A 11 3.35 -8.20 2.98
CA GLU A 11 3.05 -9.54 3.51
C GLU A 11 4.28 -10.22 4.10
N LYS A 12 5.47 -10.07 3.49
CA LYS A 12 6.74 -10.55 4.07
C LYS A 12 7.06 -9.91 5.42
N GLN A 13 6.50 -8.72 5.68
CA GLN A 13 6.66 -7.97 6.93
C GLN A 13 5.34 -7.90 7.72
N TYR A 14 4.48 -8.92 7.60
CA TYR A 14 3.16 -8.96 8.25
C TYR A 14 3.23 -8.60 9.75
N GLN A 15 4.18 -9.18 10.48
CA GLN A 15 4.37 -8.94 11.92
C GLN A 15 5.34 -7.81 12.28
N ASN A 16 5.91 -7.11 11.29
CA ASN A 16 6.90 -6.04 11.50
C ASN A 16 6.56 -4.82 10.65
N SER A 17 5.55 -4.07 11.08
CA SER A 17 5.10 -2.88 10.36
C SER A 17 6.20 -1.86 10.15
N ALA A 18 7.14 -1.69 11.08
CA ALA A 18 8.25 -0.74 10.94
C ALA A 18 9.18 -1.11 9.77
N ALA A 19 9.54 -2.40 9.64
CA ALA A 19 10.33 -2.88 8.51
C ALA A 19 9.55 -2.81 7.19
N GLY A 20 8.27 -3.19 7.21
CA GLY A 20 7.39 -3.07 6.04
C GLY A 20 7.26 -1.63 5.55
N GLN A 21 7.06 -0.68 6.47
CA GLN A 21 6.99 0.75 6.16
C GLN A 21 8.30 1.30 5.59
N ALA A 22 9.47 0.81 6.01
CA ALA A 22 10.74 1.19 5.40
C ALA A 22 10.78 0.77 3.92
N LEU A 23 10.41 -0.47 3.60
CA LEU A 23 10.34 -0.98 2.24
C LEU A 23 9.31 -0.22 1.39
N VAL A 24 8.15 0.12 1.95
CA VAL A 24 7.13 0.93 1.25
C VAL A 24 7.67 2.32 0.87
N ARG A 25 8.51 2.95 1.71
CA ARG A 25 9.16 4.23 1.37
C ARG A 25 10.16 4.07 0.23
N GLU A 26 10.92 2.99 0.21
CA GLU A 26 11.86 2.70 -0.87
C GLU A 26 11.11 2.54 -2.20
N MET A 27 10.07 1.72 -2.22
CA MET A 27 9.24 1.54 -3.41
C MET A 27 8.56 2.85 -3.85
N GLN A 28 8.14 3.71 -2.90
CA GLN A 28 7.61 5.03 -3.23
C GLN A 28 8.56 5.87 -4.06
N VAL A 29 9.86 5.83 -3.75
CA VAL A 29 10.87 6.52 -4.56
C VAL A 29 10.96 5.89 -5.95
N GLU A 30 11.04 4.55 -6.02
CA GLU A 30 11.20 3.83 -7.28
C GLU A 30 10.05 4.05 -8.27
N TRP A 31 8.80 3.88 -7.84
CA TRP A 31 7.65 4.07 -8.74
C TRP A 31 7.41 5.55 -9.06
N THR A 32 7.82 6.48 -8.19
CA THR A 32 7.77 7.92 -8.49
C THR A 32 8.74 8.25 -9.62
N GLU A 33 9.96 7.72 -9.59
CA GLU A 33 10.90 7.91 -10.69
C GLU A 33 10.45 7.19 -11.96
N ALA A 34 9.85 6.00 -11.86
CA ALA A 34 9.25 5.30 -13.00
C ALA A 34 8.09 6.12 -13.63
N HIS A 35 7.25 6.74 -12.80
CA HIS A 35 6.16 7.62 -13.25
C HIS A 35 6.70 8.85 -13.99
N LYS A 36 7.73 9.51 -13.46
CA LYS A 36 8.41 10.63 -14.13
C LYS A 36 8.98 10.25 -15.50
N ARG A 37 9.40 8.99 -15.68
CA ARG A 37 9.87 8.45 -16.97
C ARG A 37 8.74 7.97 -17.90
N GLY A 38 7.48 8.03 -17.46
CA GLY A 38 6.32 7.57 -18.21
C GLY A 38 6.17 6.04 -18.29
N GLU A 39 6.85 5.30 -17.41
CA GLU A 39 6.85 3.82 -17.39
C GLU A 39 5.61 3.24 -16.71
N ILE A 40 4.92 4.04 -15.88
CA ILE A 40 3.65 3.69 -15.26
C ILE A 40 2.61 4.78 -15.51
N SER A 41 1.34 4.39 -15.60
CA SER A 41 0.23 5.31 -15.83
C SER A 41 -0.12 6.11 -14.57
N ASP A 42 -0.69 7.30 -14.74
CA ASP A 42 -1.20 8.15 -13.65
C ASP A 42 -2.15 7.37 -12.73
N ASN A 43 -3.07 6.60 -13.31
CA ASN A 43 -4.02 5.78 -12.55
C ASN A 43 -3.33 4.74 -11.65
N LEU A 44 -2.25 4.11 -12.13
CA LEU A 44 -1.50 3.15 -11.32
C LEU A 44 -0.70 3.87 -10.24
N PHE A 45 -0.04 4.98 -10.58
CA PHE A 45 0.73 5.79 -9.66
C PHE A 45 -0.13 6.32 -8.49
N GLU A 46 -1.27 6.95 -8.78
CA GLU A 46 -2.21 7.45 -7.77
C GLU A 46 -2.74 6.33 -6.86
N GLY A 47 -2.99 5.15 -7.44
CA GLY A 47 -3.44 3.97 -6.70
C GLY A 47 -2.38 3.42 -5.75
N LEU A 48 -1.11 3.43 -6.14
CA LEU A 48 0.01 3.03 -5.29
C LEU A 48 0.25 4.06 -4.19
N ASP A 49 0.24 5.35 -4.51
CA ASP A 49 0.56 6.41 -3.56
C ASP A 49 -0.51 6.53 -2.46
N ARG A 50 -1.79 6.36 -2.82
CA ARG A 50 -2.89 6.32 -1.82
C ARG A 50 -2.74 5.15 -0.84
N ARG A 51 -2.30 3.99 -1.32
CA ARG A 51 -2.06 2.81 -0.46
C ARG A 51 -0.85 3.03 0.43
N ALA A 52 0.25 3.50 -0.14
CA ALA A 52 1.45 3.81 0.60
C ALA A 52 1.17 4.84 1.70
N PHE A 53 0.37 5.88 1.43
CA PHE A 53 -0.06 6.85 2.44
C PHE A 53 -0.73 6.18 3.66
N ARG A 54 -1.60 5.19 3.44
CA ARG A 54 -2.26 4.45 4.52
C ARG A 54 -1.28 3.55 5.25
N LEU A 55 -0.51 2.74 4.53
CA LEU A 55 0.46 1.79 5.08
C LEU A 55 1.55 2.48 5.92
N LEU A 56 2.04 3.64 5.48
CA LEU A 56 3.08 4.41 6.16
C LEU A 56 2.61 5.14 7.42
N ARG A 57 1.29 5.34 7.57
CA ARG A 57 0.68 5.99 8.73
C ARG A 57 0.02 5.00 9.67
N ALA A 58 -0.10 3.75 9.26
CA ALA A 58 -0.73 2.69 10.04
C ALA A 58 0.06 2.44 11.34
N THR A 59 -0.68 2.34 12.44
CA THR A 59 -0.19 1.66 13.65
C THR A 59 0.05 0.17 13.35
N PRO A 60 0.76 -0.57 14.22
CA PRO A 60 0.95 -2.02 14.04
C PRO A 60 -0.36 -2.78 13.87
N ASP A 61 -1.42 -2.42 14.59
CA ASP A 61 -2.72 -3.07 14.46
C ASP A 61 -3.43 -2.72 13.14
N GLU A 62 -3.39 -1.45 12.73
CA GLU A 62 -3.95 -1.04 11.44
C GLU A 62 -3.19 -1.63 10.26
N TRP A 63 -1.88 -1.82 10.39
CA TRP A 63 -1.05 -2.47 9.37
C TRP A 63 -1.60 -3.85 9.06
N LEU A 64 -1.81 -4.69 10.08
CA LEU A 64 -2.40 -6.02 9.92
C LEU A 64 -3.76 -5.95 9.22
N ARG A 65 -4.63 -5.04 9.67
CA ARG A 65 -5.98 -4.90 9.06
C ARG A 65 -5.94 -4.45 7.60
N TRP A 66 -4.98 -3.60 7.21
CA TRP A 66 -4.79 -3.24 5.81
C TRP A 66 -4.27 -4.42 4.98
N LEU A 67 -3.37 -5.23 5.54
CA LEU A 67 -2.86 -6.40 4.82
C LEU A 67 -3.95 -7.46 4.61
N ASP A 68 -4.85 -7.63 5.57
CA ASP A 68 -5.97 -8.57 5.51
C ASP A 68 -7.17 -8.06 4.67
N ASP A 69 -7.16 -6.79 4.24
CA ASP A 69 -8.23 -6.19 3.45
C ASP A 69 -8.08 -6.51 1.95
N ILE A 70 -8.85 -7.49 1.48
CA ILE A 70 -8.83 -7.90 0.07
C ILE A 70 -9.28 -6.76 -0.86
N GLU A 71 -10.23 -5.91 -0.45
CA GLU A 71 -10.68 -4.79 -1.29
C GLU A 71 -9.59 -3.74 -1.43
N PHE A 72 -8.79 -3.52 -0.38
CA PHE A 72 -7.62 -2.65 -0.42
C PHE A 72 -6.62 -3.06 -1.51
N TRP A 73 -6.43 -4.36 -1.77
CA TRP A 73 -5.49 -4.85 -2.78
C TRP A 73 -6.07 -4.96 -4.20
N LYS A 74 -7.37 -4.74 -4.40
CA LYS A 74 -7.98 -4.80 -5.73
C LYS A 74 -7.59 -3.62 -6.63
N PRO A 75 -7.32 -3.86 -7.93
CA PRO A 75 -7.18 -2.78 -8.91
C PRO A 75 -8.40 -1.85 -8.88
N GLY A 76 -8.15 -0.55 -9.01
CA GLY A 76 -9.22 0.45 -9.03
C GLY A 76 -9.77 0.85 -7.65
N TRP A 77 -9.25 0.31 -6.55
CA TRP A 77 -9.57 0.81 -5.19
C TRP A 77 -9.35 2.32 -5.08
N ARG A 78 -10.38 3.04 -4.63
CA ARG A 78 -10.38 4.51 -4.54
C ARG A 78 -10.26 5.05 -3.11
N GLY A 79 -10.25 4.17 -2.11
CA GLY A 79 -10.33 4.54 -0.70
C GLY A 79 -11.77 4.68 -0.25
N ASP A 80 -12.05 4.16 0.95
CA ASP A 80 -13.17 4.59 1.78
C ASP A 80 -12.62 5.60 2.81
N ASP A 81 -13.50 6.39 3.42
CA ASP A 81 -13.20 7.60 4.20
C ASP A 81 -12.39 7.41 5.52
N GLY A 82 -11.67 6.29 5.68
CA GLY A 82 -10.41 6.36 6.41
C GLY A 82 -10.00 5.24 7.34
N ALA A 83 -10.69 4.10 7.36
CA ALA A 83 -10.30 2.97 8.20
C ALA A 83 -10.09 1.70 7.36
N PRO A 84 -9.07 0.86 7.69
CA PRO A 84 -9.06 -0.52 7.20
C PRO A 84 -10.32 -1.22 7.71
N ASN A 85 -10.88 -2.11 6.90
CA ASN A 85 -12.14 -2.82 7.14
C ASN A 85 -12.41 -2.99 8.65
N SER A 86 -13.34 -2.19 9.18
CA SER A 86 -13.80 -2.34 10.56
C SER A 86 -14.67 -3.58 10.55
N GLN A 87 -14.09 -4.75 10.81
CA GLN A 87 -14.91 -5.89 11.19
C GLN A 87 -15.56 -5.53 12.52
N GLU A 88 -16.77 -4.97 12.45
CA GLU A 88 -17.68 -4.90 13.58
C GLU A 88 -17.99 -6.33 14.01
N LYS A 89 -17.43 -6.69 15.18
CA LYS A 89 -17.82 -7.74 16.12
C LYS A 89 -17.92 -9.20 15.65
#